data_AF-A0A3B9VW98-F1
#
_entry.id   AF-A0A3B9VW98-F1
#
_cell.length_a   1.000
_cell.length_b   1.000
_cell.length_c   1.000
_cell.angle_alpha   90.00
_cell.angle_beta   90.00
_cell.angle_gamma   90.00
#
_symmetry.space_group_name_H-M   'P 1'
#
loop_
_entity.id
_entity.type
_entity.pdbx_description
1 polymer ?
#
loop_
_entity_poly.entity_id
_entity_poly.type
_entity_poly.pdbx_seq_one_letter_code
_entity_poly.pdbx_strand_id
1 'polypeptide(L)'
;MYQLLKQEGSARRGVFHTVHGDIQMPAFMNVGTAAAIKGGISSYDLVDLKCQVELCNTYHLHIRPGDQLIHDLGGLHRFMGWKGPILTDSGGFQVFSLAKLRTIREEGVYFASHVDGKRIFMGPEESMQIQ
;
A
#
# COMPACT_ATOMS: atom_id res chain seq x y z
N MET A 1 -14.33 8.11 -7.92
CA MET A 1 -15.26 9.22 -7.59
C MET A 1 -15.90 8.95 -6.23
N TYR A 2 -15.94 9.94 -5.33
CA TYR A 2 -16.63 9.80 -4.05
C TYR A 2 -18.08 10.26 -4.16
N GLN A 3 -19.02 9.47 -3.65
CA GLN A 3 -20.43 9.81 -3.52
C GLN A 3 -20.84 9.77 -2.04
N LEU A 4 -21.36 10.89 -1.52
CA LEU A 4 -21.99 10.95 -0.20
C LEU A 4 -23.45 10.48 -0.30
N LEU A 5 -23.82 9.46 0.48
CA LEU A 5 -25.19 8.90 0.50
C LEU A 5 -26.03 9.44 1.66
N LYS A 6 -25.43 9.55 2.85
CA LYS A 6 -26.09 10.06 4.06
C LYS A 6 -25.06 10.71 4.97
N GLN A 7 -25.47 11.74 5.68
CA GLN A 7 -24.70 12.37 6.75
C GLN A 7 -25.56 12.49 8.02
N GLU A 8 -24.96 12.22 9.17
CA GLU A 8 -25.57 12.38 10.49
C GLU A 8 -24.54 12.98 11.44
N GLY A 9 -24.68 14.28 11.74
CA GLY A 9 -23.63 15.04 12.41
C GLY A 9 -22.33 15.03 11.60
N SER A 10 -21.23 14.55 12.20
CA SER A 10 -19.92 14.36 11.57
C SER A 10 -19.75 13.00 10.87
N ALA A 11 -20.68 12.06 11.08
CA ALA A 11 -20.64 10.74 10.46
C ALA A 11 -21.15 10.80 9.02
N ARG A 12 -20.49 10.07 8.11
CA ARG A 12 -20.78 10.08 6.67
C ARG A 12 -20.81 8.65 6.14
N ARG A 13 -21.89 8.31 5.44
CA ARG A 13 -22.04 7.09 4.64
C ARG A 13 -21.83 7.46 3.17
N GLY A 14 -20.96 6.75 2.48
CA GLY A 14 -20.69 7.03 1.07
C GLY A 14 -20.14 5.84 0.30
N VAL A 15 -19.98 6.00 -1.00
CA VAL A 15 -19.32 5.03 -1.88
C VAL A 15 -18.13 5.71 -2.54
N PHE A 16 -17.00 5.02 -2.59
CA PHE A 16 -15.85 5.45 -3.37
C PHE A 16 -15.68 4.53 -4.57
N HIS A 17 -16.03 5.03 -5.74
CA HIS A 17 -15.93 4.30 -7.00
C HIS A 17 -14.49 4.34 -7.51
N THR A 18 -13.92 3.17 -7.79
CA THR A 18 -12.61 3.01 -8.43
C THR A 18 -12.75 2.19 -9.69
N VAL A 19 -11.71 2.18 -10.53
CA VAL A 19 -11.68 1.33 -11.73
C VAL A 19 -11.63 -0.17 -11.43
N HIS A 20 -11.30 -0.54 -10.19
CA HIS A 20 -11.22 -1.93 -9.72
C HIS A 20 -12.36 -2.32 -8.76
N GLY A 21 -13.39 -1.48 -8.64
CA GLY A 21 -14.58 -1.75 -7.84
C GLY A 21 -14.95 -0.64 -6.86
N ASP A 22 -16.07 -0.84 -6.19
CA ASP A 22 -16.66 0.12 -5.26
C ASP A 22 -16.25 -0.17 -3.80
N ILE A 23 -15.91 0.88 -3.07
CA ILE A 23 -15.59 0.81 -1.63
C ILE A 23 -16.71 1.48 -0.85
N GLN A 24 -17.33 0.75 0.08
CA GLN A 24 -18.35 1.29 0.97
C GLN A 24 -17.68 1.99 2.15
N MET A 25 -18.01 3.27 2.35
CA MET A 25 -17.46 4.10 3.43
C MET A 25 -18.47 4.24 4.58
N PRO A 26 -18.06 4.18 5.86
CA PRO A 26 -16.67 4.04 6.32
C PRO A 26 -16.11 2.63 6.10
N ALA A 27 -14.84 2.55 5.70
CA ALA A 27 -14.16 1.29 5.37
C ALA A 27 -13.02 1.00 6.35
N PHE A 28 -12.80 -0.29 6.62
CA PHE A 28 -11.57 -0.79 7.22
C PHE A 28 -10.72 -1.44 6.13
N MET A 29 -9.43 -1.09 6.06
CA MET A 29 -8.51 -1.59 5.05
C MET A 29 -7.59 -2.63 5.68
N ASN A 30 -7.62 -3.86 5.15
CA ASN A 30 -6.69 -4.90 5.58
C ASN A 30 -5.29 -4.59 5.03
N VAL A 31 -4.26 -4.75 5.86
CA VAL A 31 -2.88 -4.33 5.52
C VAL A 31 -2.06 -5.52 5.01
N GLY A 32 -1.74 -5.51 3.72
CA GLY A 32 -0.74 -6.36 3.08
C GLY A 32 0.66 -5.76 3.22
N THR A 33 1.50 -6.36 4.07
CA THR A 33 2.85 -5.81 4.34
C THR A 33 3.83 -6.14 3.20
N ALA A 34 3.70 -7.27 2.52
CA ALA A 34 4.56 -7.66 1.41
C ALA A 34 3.77 -8.49 0.39
N ALA A 35 2.68 -7.91 -0.14
CA ALA A 35 1.74 -8.61 -1.01
C ALA A 35 1.09 -9.85 -0.36
N ALA A 36 1.15 -9.93 0.97
CA ALA A 36 0.53 -10.95 1.80
C ALA A 36 0.14 -10.35 3.16
N ILE A 37 -0.94 -10.85 3.73
CA ILE A 37 -1.35 -10.53 5.09
C ILE A 37 -0.65 -11.49 6.05
N LYS A 38 -0.04 -10.94 7.10
CA LYS A 38 0.60 -11.76 8.14
C LYS A 38 -0.44 -12.67 8.80
N GLY A 39 -0.14 -13.97 8.89
CA GLY A 39 -1.04 -14.97 9.48
C GLY A 39 -1.51 -16.06 8.52
N GLY A 40 -1.02 -16.08 7.28
CA GLY A 40 -1.36 -17.14 6.30
C GLY A 40 -2.66 -16.89 5.54
N ILE A 41 -3.21 -15.69 5.62
CA ILE A 41 -4.37 -15.25 4.83
C ILE A 41 -3.86 -14.74 3.49
N SER A 42 -4.28 -15.40 2.42
CA SER A 42 -4.02 -14.98 1.04
C SER A 42 -5.02 -13.90 0.60
N SER A 43 -4.71 -13.15 -0.45
CA SER A 43 -5.67 -12.20 -1.04
C SER A 43 -6.95 -12.89 -1.56
N TYR A 44 -6.92 -14.21 -1.82
CA TYR A 44 -8.12 -14.96 -2.17
C TYR A 44 -9.10 -15.08 -0.99
N ASP A 45 -8.57 -15.33 0.22
CA ASP A 45 -9.37 -15.46 1.43
C ASP A 45 -10.06 -14.14 1.83
N LEU A 46 -9.49 -13.01 1.42
CA LEU A 46 -10.05 -11.68 1.69
C LEU A 46 -11.36 -11.41 0.98
N VAL A 47 -11.61 -12.08 -0.14
CA VAL A 47 -12.87 -11.97 -0.88
C VAL A 47 -14.02 -12.49 0.00
N ASP A 48 -13.82 -13.62 0.67
CA ASP A 48 -14.83 -14.23 1.55
C ASP A 48 -15.05 -13.39 2.83
N LEU A 49 -14.02 -12.65 3.26
CA LEU A 49 -14.11 -11.68 4.35
C LEU A 49 -14.77 -10.35 3.95
N LYS A 50 -15.27 -10.25 2.71
CA LYS A 50 -15.89 -9.04 2.16
C LYS A 50 -14.96 -7.82 2.20
N CYS A 51 -13.66 -8.06 2.11
CA CYS A 51 -12.70 -6.98 1.95
C CYS A 51 -12.99 -6.25 0.63
N GLN A 52 -13.02 -4.92 0.68
CA GLN A 52 -13.31 -4.08 -0.49
C GLN A 52 -12.12 -3.28 -0.96
N VAL A 53 -11.05 -3.22 -0.15
CA VAL A 53 -9.83 -2.50 -0.46
C VAL A 53 -8.70 -3.02 0.41
N GLU A 54 -7.58 -3.32 -0.22
CA GLU A 54 -6.35 -3.68 0.47
C GLU A 54 -5.42 -2.47 0.60
N LEU A 55 -4.78 -2.31 1.75
CA LEU A 55 -3.66 -1.38 1.91
C LEU A 55 -2.36 -2.14 1.70
N CYS A 56 -1.55 -1.74 0.73
CA CYS A 56 -0.27 -2.35 0.43
C CYS A 56 0.89 -1.43 0.84
N ASN A 57 1.92 -2.03 1.45
CA ASN A 57 3.05 -1.26 1.92
C ASN A 57 4.14 -1.06 0.87
N THR A 58 4.33 0.18 0.43
CA THR A 58 5.31 0.55 -0.60
C THR A 58 6.75 0.29 -0.18
N TYR A 59 7.10 0.62 1.07
CA TYR A 59 8.46 0.43 1.58
C TYR A 59 8.91 -1.03 1.51
N HIS A 60 8.06 -1.95 1.96
CA HIS A 60 8.38 -3.37 1.94
C HIS A 60 8.40 -3.93 0.53
N LEU A 61 7.42 -3.60 -0.32
CA LEU A 61 7.36 -4.06 -1.71
C LEU A 61 8.59 -3.61 -2.51
N HIS A 62 9.03 -2.37 -2.31
CA HIS A 62 10.22 -1.80 -2.95
C HIS A 62 11.51 -2.50 -2.50
N ILE A 63 11.67 -2.79 -1.20
CA ILE A 63 12.87 -3.47 -0.69
C ILE A 63 12.90 -4.93 -1.13
N ARG A 64 11.75 -5.61 -1.03
CA ARG A 64 11.61 -7.02 -1.39
C ARG A 64 10.13 -7.34 -1.62
N PRO A 65 9.74 -7.76 -2.82
CA PRO A 65 10.57 -8.35 -3.88
C PRO A 65 11.29 -7.34 -4.80
N GLY A 66 10.92 -6.06 -4.77
CA GLY A 66 11.36 -5.04 -5.73
C GLY A 66 10.20 -4.60 -6.61
N ASP A 67 10.00 -3.30 -6.74
CA ASP A 67 8.94 -2.66 -7.53
C ASP A 67 9.07 -2.94 -9.03
N GLN A 68 10.29 -2.89 -9.59
CA GLN A 68 10.52 -3.25 -10.99
C GLN A 68 10.09 -4.69 -11.29
N LEU A 69 10.40 -5.64 -10.39
CA LEU A 69 9.98 -7.03 -10.57
C LEU A 69 8.45 -7.17 -10.50
N ILE A 70 7.79 -6.44 -9.59
CA ILE A 70 6.32 -6.42 -9.51
C ILE A 70 5.73 -5.86 -10.82
N HIS A 71 6.32 -4.79 -11.35
CA HIS A 71 5.92 -4.21 -12.62
C HIS A 71 6.05 -5.22 -13.77
N ASP A 72 7.20 -5.86 -13.90
CA ASP A 72 7.50 -6.84 -14.96
C ASP A 72 6.58 -8.07 -14.89
N LEU A 73 6.13 -8.44 -13.68
CA LEU A 73 5.15 -9.52 -13.45
C LEU A 73 3.70 -9.09 -13.73
N GLY A 74 3.46 -7.87 -14.18
CA GLY A 74 2.14 -7.34 -14.57
C GLY A 74 1.42 -6.56 -13.48
N GLY A 75 2.18 -6.00 -12.53
CA GLY A 75 1.69 -5.10 -11.48
C GLY A 75 1.17 -5.80 -10.23
N LEU A 76 0.96 -5.01 -9.18
CA LEU A 76 0.68 -5.50 -7.83
C LEU A 76 -0.60 -6.35 -7.73
N HIS A 77 -1.67 -5.97 -8.44
CA HIS A 77 -2.91 -6.76 -8.51
C HIS A 77 -2.64 -8.20 -8.99
N ARG A 78 -1.91 -8.35 -10.10
CA ARG A 78 -1.57 -9.67 -10.65
C ARG A 78 -0.61 -10.42 -9.72
N PHE A 79 0.38 -9.72 -9.16
CA PHE A 79 1.35 -10.30 -8.24
C PHE A 79 0.70 -10.90 -7.00
N MET A 80 -0.32 -10.24 -6.45
CA MET A 80 -1.08 -10.70 -5.27
C MET A 80 -2.24 -11.64 -5.59
N GLY A 81 -2.69 -11.69 -6.85
CA GLY A 81 -3.95 -12.32 -7.21
C GLY A 81 -5.20 -11.54 -6.73
N TRP A 82 -5.04 -10.27 -6.33
CA TRP A 82 -6.12 -9.40 -5.89
C TRP A 82 -6.73 -8.63 -7.06
N LYS A 83 -8.06 -8.66 -7.17
CA LYS A 83 -8.80 -7.99 -8.25
C LYS A 83 -9.52 -6.72 -7.81
N GLY A 84 -9.60 -6.48 -6.50
CA GLY A 84 -10.28 -5.31 -5.96
C GLY A 84 -9.38 -4.08 -5.92
N PRO A 85 -9.87 -2.96 -5.39
CA PRO A 85 -9.10 -1.76 -5.14
C PRO A 85 -7.86 -2.01 -4.24
N ILE A 86 -6.76 -1.32 -4.55
CA ILE A 86 -5.56 -1.25 -3.72
C ILE A 86 -5.28 0.20 -3.38
N LEU A 87 -4.92 0.47 -2.13
CA LEU A 87 -4.30 1.71 -1.68
C LEU A 87 -2.85 1.41 -1.30
N THR A 88 -1.91 2.07 -1.95
CA THR A 88 -0.50 2.06 -1.52
C THR A 88 -0.24 3.19 -0.55
N ASP A 89 0.54 2.94 0.50
CA ASP A 89 1.10 4.04 1.29
C ASP A 89 2.34 4.61 0.60
N SER A 90 2.90 5.72 1.09
CA SER A 90 4.12 6.29 0.51
C SER A 90 5.41 5.61 1.01
N GLY A 91 5.31 4.74 2.02
CA GLY A 91 6.46 4.15 2.72
C GLY A 91 7.17 5.06 3.73
N GLY A 92 6.81 6.35 3.78
CA GLY A 92 7.50 7.34 4.62
C GLY A 92 7.46 7.03 6.12
N PHE A 93 6.36 6.46 6.61
CA PHE A 93 6.25 6.08 8.03
C PHE A 93 7.23 4.95 8.39
N GLN A 94 7.44 3.98 7.49
CA GLN A 94 8.34 2.84 7.69
C GLN A 94 9.79 3.29 7.60
N VAL A 95 10.10 4.17 6.64
CA VAL A 95 11.42 4.82 6.60
C VAL A 95 11.70 5.55 7.92
N PHE A 96 10.70 6.23 8.50
CA PHE A 96 10.86 6.90 9.79
C PHE A 96 10.91 5.94 11.00
N SER A 97 10.19 4.82 10.99
CA SER A 97 10.06 3.94 12.16
C SER A 97 11.06 2.78 12.18
N LEU A 98 11.49 2.28 11.02
CA LEU A 98 12.28 1.05 10.90
C LEU A 98 13.75 1.29 10.53
N ALA A 99 14.07 2.40 9.86
CA ALA A 99 15.46 2.70 9.51
C ALA A 99 16.22 3.28 10.71
N LYS A 100 16.96 2.43 11.43
CA LYS A 100 17.89 2.83 12.51
C LYS A 100 18.97 3.80 12.04
N LEU A 101 19.38 3.68 10.77
CA LEU A 101 20.35 4.56 10.11
C LEU A 101 19.65 5.25 8.95
N ARG A 102 19.09 6.43 9.21
CA ARG A 102 18.50 7.30 8.19
C ARG A 102 19.06 8.71 8.27
N THR A 103 19.09 9.37 7.12
CA THR A 103 19.40 10.80 7.01
C THR A 103 18.27 11.46 6.24
N ILE A 104 17.56 12.35 6.90
CA ILE A 104 16.47 13.13 6.31
C ILE A 104 17.07 14.45 5.79
N ARG A 105 16.71 14.81 4.57
CA ARG A 105 17.04 16.08 3.93
C ARG A 105 15.78 16.64 3.26
N GLU A 106 15.88 17.83 2.69
CA GLU A 106 14.76 18.47 1.99
C GLU A 106 14.30 17.64 0.79
N GLU A 107 15.25 17.07 0.05
CA GLU A 107 14.96 16.25 -1.12
C GLU A 107 14.31 14.89 -0.78
N GLY A 108 14.42 14.40 0.45
CA GLY A 108 13.91 13.08 0.83
C GLY A 108 14.72 12.40 1.92
N VAL A 109 14.69 11.07 1.95
CA VAL A 109 15.34 10.27 3.00
C VAL A 109 16.28 9.24 2.42
N TYR A 110 17.50 9.24 2.96
CA TYR A 110 18.49 8.18 2.72
C TYR A 110 18.43 7.19 3.86
N PHE A 111 18.37 5.89 3.57
CA PHE A 111 18.34 4.85 4.59
C PHE A 111 19.04 3.57 4.12
N ALA A 112 19.37 2.69 5.07
CA ALA A 112 19.86 1.35 4.75
C ALA A 112 18.69 0.34 4.75
N SER A 113 18.62 -0.49 3.71
CA SER A 113 17.71 -1.64 3.64
C SER A 113 17.90 -2.53 4.87
N HIS A 114 16.79 -2.93 5.50
CA HIS A 114 16.81 -3.85 6.64
C HIS A 114 17.07 -5.31 6.22
N VAL A 115 17.08 -5.60 4.92
CA VAL A 115 17.28 -6.95 4.37
C VAL A 115 18.74 -7.21 4.03
N ASP A 116 19.40 -6.26 3.35
CA ASP A 116 20.75 -6.44 2.79
C ASP A 116 21.70 -5.27 3.08
N GLY A 117 21.24 -4.23 3.79
CA GLY A 117 22.08 -3.09 4.18
C GLY A 117 22.40 -2.10 3.06
N LYS A 118 21.88 -2.30 1.83
CA LYS A 118 22.07 -1.35 0.73
C LYS A 118 21.53 0.03 1.09
N ARG A 119 22.25 1.07 0.69
CA ARG A 119 21.78 2.46 0.84
C ARG A 119 20.78 2.77 -0.27
N ILE A 120 19.62 3.26 0.15
CA ILE A 120 18.48 3.61 -0.70
C ILE A 120 18.13 5.06 -0.43
N PHE A 121 17.71 5.77 -1.48
CA PHE A 121 17.11 7.09 -1.39
C PHE A 121 15.63 6.99 -1.72
N MET A 122 14.79 7.72 -0.97
CA MET A 122 13.36 7.83 -1.23
C MET A 122 12.91 9.27 -1.00
N GLY A 123 12.63 9.97 -2.09
CA GLY A 123 11.95 11.26 -2.11
C GLY A 123 10.50 11.14 -2.62
N PRO A 124 9.82 12.28 -2.80
CA PRO A 124 8.47 12.32 -3.37
C PRO A 124 8.38 11.65 -4.74
N GLU A 125 9.34 11.91 -5.62
CA GLU A 125 9.39 11.40 -6.99
C GLU A 125 9.57 9.89 -7.03
N GLU A 126 10.51 9.33 -6.25
CA GLU A 126 10.69 7.88 -6.15
C GLU A 126 9.44 7.22 -5.56
N SER A 127 8.82 7.84 -4.54
CA SER A 127 7.58 7.32 -3.97
C SER A 127 6.44 7.26 -4.99
N MET A 128 6.33 8.25 -5.88
CA MET A 128 5.34 8.24 -6.97
C MET A 128 5.69 7.28 -8.09
N GLN A 129 6.97 7.03 -8.36
CA GLN A 129 7.39 6.06 -9.37
C GLN A 129 7.13 4.62 -8.93
N ILE A 130 7.28 4.32 -7.64
CA ILE A 130 7.06 2.98 -7.09
C ILE A 130 5.55 2.62 -7.06
N GLN A 131 4.67 3.61 -6.85
CA GLN A 131 3.23 3.42 -6.71
C GLN A 131 2.51 3.38 -8.06
#